data_AF-A0A7V1ZIT5-F1
#
_entry.id   AF-A0A7V1ZIT5-F1
#
_cell.length_a   1.000
_cell.length_b   1.000
_cell.length_c   1.000
_cell.angle_alpha   90.00
_cell.angle_beta   90.00
_cell.angle_gamma   90.00
#
_symmetry.space_group_name_H-M   'P 1'
#
loop_
_entity.id
_entity.type
_entity.pdbx_description
1 polymer ?
#
loop_
_entity_poly.entity_id
_entity_poly.type
_entity_poly.pdbx_seq_one_letter_code
_entity_poly.pdbx_strand_id
1 'polypeptide(L)' 'ACACTGGFYRAYHVVQGIDEFSPVDVYVPGCPPTREALFAGVVKLQEMIERGETHYQRMVAARRAAAGE' A
#
# COMPACT_ATOMS: atom_id res chain seq x y z
N ALA A 1 -3.42 8.50 -7.53
CA ALA A 1 -4.87 8.58 -7.80
C ALA A 1 -5.38 7.32 -8.50
N CYS A 2 -4.92 7.00 -9.71
CA CYS A 2 -5.41 5.84 -10.46
C CYS A 2 -5.29 4.50 -9.71
N ALA A 3 -4.12 4.20 -9.15
CA ALA A 3 -3.93 2.95 -8.40
C ALA A 3 -4.68 2.94 -7.05
N CYS A 4 -4.84 4.09 -6.41
CA CYS A 4 -5.48 4.20 -5.10
C CYS A 4 -7.00 4.01 -5.19
N THR A 5 -7.67 4.60 -6.19
CA THR A 5 -9.14 4.68 -6.23
C THR A 5 -9.72 4.60 -7.64
N GLY A 6 -8.94 4.22 -8.66
CA GLY A 6 -9.31 4.36 -10.08
C GLY A 6 -9.13 5.79 -10.63
N GLY A 7 -9.03 6.79 -9.74
CA GLY A 7 -8.74 8.19 -10.11
C GLY A 7 -9.83 8.78 -11.01
N PHE A 8 -9.41 9.46 -12.08
CA PHE A 8 -10.32 10.04 -13.07
C PHE A 8 -11.05 8.96 -13.91
N TYR A 9 -10.49 7.75 -13.99
CA TYR A 9 -11.00 6.68 -14.84
C TYR A 9 -12.00 5.80 -14.10
N ARG A 10 -13.22 6.31 -13.94
CA ARG A 10 -14.38 5.50 -13.52
C ARG A 10 -15.03 4.84 -14.74
N ALA A 11 -14.34 3.87 -15.31
CA ALA A 11 -14.76 3.17 -16.52
C ALA A 11 -14.82 1.66 -16.30
N TYR A 12 -15.61 0.96 -17.11
CA TYR A 12 -15.85 -0.48 -17.00
C TYR A 12 -14.58 -1.35 -17.10
N HIS A 13 -13.52 -0.82 -17.72
CA HIS A 13 -12.25 -1.51 -17.92
C HIS A 13 -11.19 -1.16 -16.87
N VAL A 14 -11.55 -0.42 -15.82
CA VAL A 14 -10.61 0.04 -14.77
C VAL A 14 -11.12 -0.36 -13.40
N VAL A 15 -10.26 -1.06 -12.64
CA VAL A 15 -10.49 -1.40 -11.23
C VAL A 15 -10.43 -0.11 -10.39
N GLN A 16 -11.36 0.04 -9.44
CA GLN A 16 -11.48 1.24 -8.62
C GLN A 16 -10.59 1.23 -7.36
N GLY A 17 -9.41 0.62 -7.47
CA GLY A 17 -8.42 0.52 -6.39
C GLY A 17 -7.64 -0.80 -6.47
N ILE A 18 -6.33 -0.76 -6.25
CA ILE A 18 -5.50 -1.98 -6.24
C ILE A 18 -5.79 -2.88 -5.03
N ASP A 19 -6.41 -2.32 -4.00
CA ASP A 19 -6.67 -2.92 -2.68
C ASP A 19 -7.61 -4.12 -2.75
N GLU A 20 -8.42 -4.18 -3.81
CA GLU A 20 -9.30 -5.31 -4.09
C GLU A 20 -8.52 -6.58 -4.44
N PHE A 21 -7.29 -6.44 -4.95
CA PHE A 21 -6.48 -7.56 -5.43
C PHE A 21 -5.23 -7.82 -4.59
N SER A 22 -4.53 -6.76 -4.18
CA SER A 22 -3.29 -6.87 -3.44
C SER A 22 -3.31 -5.93 -2.24
N PRO A 23 -2.86 -6.39 -1.07
CA PRO A 23 -2.67 -5.50 0.06
C PRO A 23 -1.63 -4.44 -0.28
N VAL A 24 -1.88 -3.22 0.19
CA VAL A 24 -1.00 -2.06 0.00
C VAL A 24 -0.52 -1.58 1.36
N ASP A 25 0.79 -1.33 1.47
CA ASP A 25 1.39 -0.77 2.68
C ASP A 25 1.26 0.75 2.75
N VAL A 26 1.50 1.46 1.64
CA VAL A 26 1.53 2.92 1.59
C VAL A 26 0.87 3.44 0.30
N TYR A 27 -0.07 4.37 0.44
CA TYR A 27 -0.61 5.14 -0.69
C TYR A 27 0.09 6.48 -0.83
N VAL A 28 0.49 6.81 -2.06
CA VAL A 28 0.97 8.14 -2.43
C VAL A 28 -0.09 8.83 -3.29
N PRO A 29 -0.85 9.80 -2.76
CA PRO A 29 -1.86 10.51 -3.53
C PRO A 29 -1.23 11.45 -4.57
N GLY A 30 -1.93 11.64 -5.70
CA GLY A 30 -1.46 12.50 -6.79
C GLY A 30 -1.91 12.05 -8.18
N CYS A 31 -1.87 12.98 -9.16
CA CYS A 31 -2.23 12.74 -10.56
C CYS A 31 -1.47 13.67 -11.54
N PRO A 32 -0.14 13.48 -11.75
CA PRO A 32 0.78 12.58 -11.05
C PRO A 32 1.18 13.12 -9.65
N PRO A 33 1.69 12.28 -8.74
CA PRO A 33 2.22 12.78 -7.47
C PRO A 33 3.40 13.71 -7.68
N THR A 34 3.55 14.71 -6.79
CA THR A 34 4.73 15.55 -6.76
C THR A 34 5.95 14.72 -6.35
N ARG A 35 7.14 15.18 -6.73
CA ARG A 35 8.38 14.45 -6.44
C ARG A 35 8.58 14.31 -4.92
N GLU A 36 8.28 15.37 -4.20
CA GLU A 36 8.39 15.45 -2.75
C GLU A 36 7.42 14.46 -2.08
N ALA A 37 6.19 14.35 -2.59
CA ALA A 37 5.21 13.39 -2.08
C ALA A 37 5.63 11.93 -2.35
N LEU A 38 6.24 11.67 -3.51
CA LEU A 38 6.78 10.35 -3.83
C LEU A 38 7.92 9.97 -2.88
N PHE A 39 8.89 10.88 -2.67
CA PHE A 39 9.99 10.65 -1.74
C PHE A 39 9.50 10.45 -0.30
N ALA A 40 8.55 11.26 0.16
CA ALA A 40 7.93 11.07 1.47
C ALA A 40 7.25 9.70 1.61
N GLY A 41 6.61 9.20 0.54
CA GLY A 41 6.04 7.85 0.51
C GLY A 41 7.09 6.74 0.66
N VAL A 42 8.25 6.90 0.00
CA VAL A 42 9.35 5.93 0.10
C VAL A 42 9.98 5.93 1.49
N VAL A 43 10.24 7.11 2.06
CA VAL A 43 10.77 7.23 3.43
C VAL A 43 9.81 6.61 4.44
N LYS A 44 8.50 6.88 4.30
CA LYS A 44 7.48 6.26 5.15
C LYS A 44 7.47 4.73 5.04
N LEU A 45 7.66 4.19 3.83
CA LEU A 45 7.76 2.74 3.63
C LEU A 45 8.99 2.16 4.33
N GLN A 46 10.14 2.84 4.25
CA GLN A 46 11.36 2.43 4.94
C GLN A 46 11.15 2.40 6.47
N GLU A 47 10.56 3.45 7.05
CA GLU A 47 10.23 3.50 8.48
C GLU A 47 9.28 2.35 8.90
N MET A 48 8.30 2.01 8.06
CA MET A 48 7.39 0.89 8.33
C MET A 48 8.10 -0.47 8.32
N ILE A 49 9.05 -0.65 7.41
CA ILE A 49 9.87 -1.87 7.34
C ILE A 49 10.73 -2.02 8.61
N GLU A 50 11.36 -0.93 9.05
CA GLU A 50 12.17 -0.89 10.28
C GLU A 50 11.35 -1.22 11.53
N ARG A 51 10.11 -0.74 11.60
CA ARG A 51 9.19 -1.02 12.71
C ARG A 51 8.58 -2.43 12.67
N GLY A 52 8.79 -3.18 11.58
CA GLY A 52 8.17 -4.49 11.43
C GLY A 52 6.66 -4.44 11.14
N GLU A 53 6.16 -3.30 10.66
CA GLU A 53 4.73 -3.00 10.56
C GLU A 53 4.13 -3.23 9.17
N THR A 54 4.92 -3.72 8.22
CA THR A 54 4.41 -4.02 6.88
C THR A 54 3.31 -5.08 6.93
N HIS A 55 2.41 -5.03 5.96
CA HIS A 55 1.32 -6.00 5.81
C HIS A 55 1.85 -7.44 5.79
N TYR A 56 2.95 -7.69 5.09
CA TYR A 56 3.59 -9.01 5.07
C TYR A 56 4.10 -9.43 6.44
N GLN A 57 4.82 -8.56 7.16
CA GLN A 57 5.32 -8.87 8.50
C GLN A 57 4.18 -9.14 9.49
N ARG A 58 3.09 -8.36 9.44
CA ARG A 58 1.88 -8.58 10.24
C ARG A 58 1.21 -9.92 9.91
N MET A 59 1.09 -10.26 8.62
CA MET A 59 0.55 -11.54 8.18
C MET A 59 1.41 -12.72 8.66
N VAL A 60 2.74 -12.63 8.54
CA VAL A 60 3.67 -13.68 9.01
C VAL A 60 3.61 -13.81 10.53
N ALA A 61 3.58 -12.71 11.27
CA ALA A 61 3.44 -12.72 12.72
C ALA A 61 2.11 -13.36 13.17
N ALA A 62 0.99 -13.00 12.53
CA ALA A 62 -0.30 -13.61 12.80
C ALA A 62 -0.32 -15.11 12.50
N ARG A 63 0.32 -15.54 11.40
CA ARG A 63 0.46 -16.96 11.04
C ARG A 63 1.32 -17.73 12.06
N ARG A 64 2.41 -17.14 12.55
CA ARG A 64 3.26 -17.73 13.59
C ARG A 64 2.52 -17.86 14.92
N ALA A 65 1.82 -16.81 15.33
CA ALA A 65 0.98 -16.84 16.54
C ALA A 65 -0.12 -17.92 16.46
N ALA A 66 -0.73 -18.10 15.27
CA ALA A 66 -1.71 -19.17 15.05
C ALA A 66 -1.07 -20.58 15.03
N ALA A 67 0.22 -20.69 14.73
CA ALA A 67 0.96 -21.95 14.73
C ALA A 67 1.47 -22.37 16.12
N GLY A 68 1.32 -21.53 17.15
CA GLY A 68 1.59 -21.90 18.55
C GLY A 68 3.07 -21.92 18.96
N GLU A 69 3.91 -21.15 18.26
CA GLU A 69 5.29 -20.82 18.67
C GLU A 69 5.38 -19.45 19.35
#